data_AF-A0A1B6E1K7-F1
#
_entry.id   AF-A0A1B6E1K7-F1
#
_cell.length_a   1.000
_cell.length_b   1.000
_cell.length_c   1.000
_cell.angle_alpha   90.00
_cell.angle_beta   90.00
_cell.angle_gamma   90.00
#
_symmetry.space_group_name_H-M   'P 1'
#
loop_
_entity.id
_entity.type
_entity.pdbx_description
1 polymer ?
#
loop_
_entity_poly.entity_id
_entity_poly.type
_entity_poly.pdbx_seq_one_letter_code
_entity_poly.pdbx_strand_id
1 'polypeptide(L)'
;MATKIVKVGDLGIKELKEELEERGLETSGRKAVLQERLRKALVDAGEDPDFITVGLSELEKLSKNLEENLKSSLEENFKSSFEENSKNLEKFKSSLEENLKSS
;
A
#
# COMPACT_ATOMS: atom_id res chain seq x y z
N MET A 1 0.91 -19.43 11.75
CA MET A 1 -0.48 -19.89 11.51
C MET A 1 -0.70 -19.97 10.02
N ALA A 2 -1.45 -20.95 9.51
CA ALA A 2 -1.72 -21.03 8.07
C ALA A 2 -2.66 -19.89 7.65
N THR A 3 -2.31 -19.17 6.60
CA THR A 3 -3.19 -18.16 5.99
C THR A 3 -4.30 -18.88 5.25
N LYS A 4 -5.55 -18.47 5.47
CA LYS A 4 -6.71 -19.04 4.79
C LYS A 4 -7.64 -17.95 4.29
N ILE A 5 -8.07 -18.09 3.04
CA ILE A 5 -9.12 -17.25 2.47
C ILE A 5 -10.44 -17.92 2.83
N VAL A 6 -11.29 -17.20 3.56
CA VAL A 6 -12.57 -17.71 4.07
C VAL A 6 -13.68 -16.76 3.61
N LYS A 7 -14.83 -17.31 3.26
CA LYS A 7 -15.98 -16.50 2.89
C LYS A 7 -16.57 -15.82 4.13
N VAL A 8 -16.86 -14.53 4.06
CA VAL A 8 -17.48 -13.75 5.15
C VAL A 8 -18.82 -14.37 5.60
N GLY A 9 -19.53 -15.01 4.67
CA GLY A 9 -20.77 -15.76 4.93
C GLY A 9 -20.60 -16.93 5.91
N ASP A 10 -19.47 -17.63 5.79
CA ASP A 10 -19.20 -18.89 6.49
C ASP A 10 -18.56 -18.68 7.86
N LEU A 11 -18.10 -17.46 8.17
CA LEU A 11 -17.52 -17.12 9.47
C LEU A 11 -18.55 -17.25 10.61
N GLY A 12 -18.08 -17.75 11.75
CA GLY A 12 -18.81 -17.72 13.01
C GLY A 12 -18.91 -16.30 13.59
N ILE A 13 -19.85 -16.09 14.52
CA ILE A 13 -19.99 -14.79 15.23
C ILE A 13 -18.69 -14.43 15.95
N LYS A 14 -17.99 -15.42 16.51
CA LYS A 14 -16.71 -15.21 17.19
C LYS A 14 -15.65 -14.66 16.23
N GLU A 15 -15.46 -15.32 15.08
CA GLU A 15 -14.50 -14.90 14.05
C GLU A 15 -14.85 -13.52 13.49
N LEU A 16 -16.14 -13.25 13.22
CA LEU A 16 -16.59 -11.94 12.77
C LEU A 16 -16.27 -10.83 13.78
N LYS A 17 -16.41 -11.11 15.08
CA LYS A 17 -16.09 -10.14 16.13
C LYS A 17 -14.60 -9.91 16.25
N GLU A 18 -13.79 -10.97 16.21
CA GLU A 18 -12.32 -10.86 16.25
C GLU A 18 -11.81 -10.02 15.07
N GLU A 19 -12.27 -10.29 13.85
CA GLU A 19 -11.88 -9.51 12.65
C GLU A 19 -12.34 -8.05 12.72
N LEU A 20 -13.54 -7.79 13.25
CA LEU A 20 -14.01 -6.42 13.46
C LEU A 20 -13.19 -5.71 14.55
N GLU A 21 -12.85 -6.40 15.63
CA GLU A 21 -12.05 -5.86 16.74
C GLU A 21 -10.61 -5.55 16.30
N GLU A 22 -9.97 -6.44 15.54
CA GLU A 22 -8.64 -6.19 14.95
C GLU A 22 -8.64 -4.96 14.04
N ARG A 23 -9.77 -4.71 13.35
CA ARG A 23 -9.97 -3.54 12.49
C ARG A 23 -10.45 -2.30 13.25
N GLY A 24 -10.64 -2.37 14.57
CA GLY A 24 -11.13 -1.26 15.40
C GLY A 24 -12.60 -0.89 15.13
N LEU A 25 -13.40 -1.83 14.63
CA LEU A 25 -14.80 -1.67 14.28
C LEU A 25 -15.73 -2.20 15.38
N GLU A 26 -16.97 -1.74 15.36
CA GLU A 26 -17.97 -2.13 16.35
C GLU A 26 -18.36 -3.61 16.23
N THR A 27 -18.28 -4.35 17.35
CA THR A 27 -18.56 -5.80 17.43
C THR A 27 -19.96 -6.14 17.99
N SER A 28 -20.79 -5.11 18.20
CA SER A 28 -22.17 -5.26 18.67
C SER A 28 -23.15 -5.43 17.49
N GLY A 29 -24.23 -6.18 17.73
CA GLY A 29 -25.28 -6.44 16.74
C GLY A 29 -25.49 -7.92 16.41
N ARG A 30 -26.40 -8.18 15.47
CA ARG A 30 -26.69 -9.53 14.95
C ARG A 30 -25.62 -9.96 13.93
N LYS A 31 -25.50 -11.27 13.67
CA LYS A 31 -24.53 -11.83 12.71
C LYS A 31 -24.53 -11.09 11.36
N ALA A 32 -25.72 -10.84 10.79
CA ALA A 32 -25.85 -10.14 9.51
C ALA A 32 -25.26 -8.71 9.54
N VAL A 33 -25.44 -7.98 10.64
CA VAL A 33 -24.89 -6.62 10.81
C VAL A 33 -23.36 -6.66 10.90
N LEU A 34 -22.81 -7.63 11.64
CA LEU A 34 -21.36 -7.82 11.73
C LEU A 34 -20.76 -8.18 10.37
N GLN A 35 -21.44 -9.05 9.61
CA GLN A 35 -21.03 -9.41 8.26
C GLN A 35 -21.02 -8.17 7.36
N GLU A 36 -22.13 -7.44 7.25
CA GLU A 36 -22.23 -6.25 6.42
C GLU A 36 -21.16 -5.21 6.75
N ARG A 37 -20.92 -4.97 8.05
CA ARG A 37 -19.86 -4.07 8.53
C ARG A 37 -18.49 -4.53 8.09
N LEU A 38 -18.20 -5.83 8.18
CA LEU A 38 -16.93 -6.39 7.72
C LEU A 38 -16.81 -6.27 6.19
N ARG A 39 -17.86 -6.58 5.42
CA ARG A 39 -17.87 -6.41 3.96
C ARG A 39 -17.56 -4.97 3.57
N LYS A 40 -18.17 -4.00 4.26
CA LYS A 40 -17.95 -2.58 4.02
C LYS A 40 -16.49 -2.19 4.28
N ALA A 41 -15.90 -2.70 5.36
CA ALA A 41 -14.50 -2.44 5.68
C ALA A 41 -13.55 -3.03 4.63
N LEU A 42 -13.86 -4.21 4.09
CA LEU A 42 -13.11 -4.83 2.99
C LEU A 42 -13.19 -3.96 1.72
N VAL A 43 -14.37 -3.47 1.35
CA VAL A 43 -14.53 -2.57 0.19
C VAL A 43 -13.76 -1.27 0.37
N ASP A 44 -13.78 -0.69 1.57
CA ASP A 44 -13.05 0.55 1.89
C ASP A 44 -11.52 0.33 1.76
N ALA A 45 -11.04 -0.86 2.13
CA ALA A 45 -9.66 -1.29 1.94
C ALA A 45 -9.33 -1.70 0.49
N GLY A 46 -10.33 -1.79 -0.41
CA GLY A 46 -10.16 -2.28 -1.78
C GLY A 46 -10.06 -3.80 -1.90
N GLU A 47 -10.44 -4.54 -0.87
CA GLU A 47 -10.51 -6.01 -0.84
C GLU A 47 -11.87 -6.54 -1.33
N ASP A 48 -11.95 -7.86 -1.54
CA ASP A 48 -13.20 -8.52 -1.94
C ASP A 48 -14.20 -8.55 -0.75
N PRO A 49 -15.45 -8.07 -0.91
CA PRO A 49 -16.44 -8.03 0.18
C PRO A 49 -16.93 -9.40 0.65
N ASP A 50 -16.80 -10.46 -0.14
CA ASP A 50 -17.27 -11.79 0.19
C ASP A 50 -16.17 -12.68 0.77
N PHE A 51 -14.90 -12.34 0.61
CA PHE A 51 -13.75 -13.12 1.07
C PHE A 51 -12.84 -12.33 1.99
N ILE A 52 -12.45 -12.92 3.11
CA ILE A 52 -11.45 -12.35 4.02
C ILE A 52 -10.29 -13.32 4.18
N THR A 53 -9.09 -12.77 4.33
CA THR A 53 -7.91 -13.58 4.59
C THR A 53 -7.55 -13.53 6.07
N VAL A 54 -7.82 -14.64 6.77
CA VAL A 54 -7.59 -14.73 8.23
C VAL A 54 -6.13 -15.11 8.46
N GLY A 55 -5.47 -14.41 9.40
CA GLY A 55 -4.09 -14.68 9.81
C GLY A 55 -2.99 -13.97 9.02
N LEU A 56 -3.32 -12.90 8.29
CA LEU A 56 -2.35 -12.03 7.58
C LEU A 56 -1.97 -10.75 8.34
N SER A 57 -2.52 -10.51 9.52
CA SER A 57 -2.38 -9.25 10.27
C SER A 57 -0.92 -8.82 10.53
N GLU A 58 0.01 -9.78 10.61
CA GLU A 58 1.45 -9.51 10.75
C GLU A 58 2.18 -9.35 9.41
N LEU A 59 1.76 -10.10 8.38
CA LEU A 59 2.39 -10.07 7.06
C LEU A 59 2.03 -8.79 6.29
N GLU A 60 0.80 -8.28 6.43
CA GLU A 60 0.38 -7.01 5.83
C GLU A 60 1.12 -5.81 6.43
N LYS A 61 1.37 -5.83 7.76
CA LYS A 61 2.19 -4.80 8.43
C LYS A 61 3.63 -4.84 7.90
N LEU A 62 4.16 -6.04 7.69
CA LEU A 62 5.50 -6.22 7.12
C LEU A 62 5.56 -5.74 5.66
N SER A 63 4.54 -6.05 4.85
CA SER A 63 4.43 -5.63 3.45
C SER A 63 4.36 -4.12 3.31
N LYS A 64 3.48 -3.45 4.08
CA LYS A 64 3.35 -1.98 4.05
C LYS A 64 4.64 -1.27 4.44
N ASN A 65 5.35 -1.79 5.45
CA ASN A 65 6.64 -1.24 5.84
C ASN A 65 7.72 -1.43 4.75
N LEU A 66 7.70 -2.57 4.06
CA LEU A 66 8.62 -2.86 2.96
C LEU A 66 8.37 -1.95 1.77
N GLU A 67 7.11 -1.67 1.45
CA GLU A 67 6.70 -0.80 0.35
C GLU A 67 7.06 0.68 0.60
N GLU A 68 6.89 1.16 1.83
CA GLU A 68 7.30 2.50 2.26
C GLU A 68 8.83 2.69 2.19
N ASN A 69 9.59 1.66 2.59
CA ASN A 69 11.05 1.66 2.51
C ASN A 69 11.57 1.62 1.06
N LEU A 70 10.93 0.83 0.19
CA LEU A 70 11.26 0.78 -1.23
C LEU A 70 10.97 2.11 -1.93
N LYS A 71 9.83 2.74 -1.64
CA LYS A 71 9.42 4.00 -2.27
C LYS A 71 10.39 5.14 -1.95
N SER A 72 10.74 5.29 -0.67
CA SER A 72 11.69 6.31 -0.21
C SER A 72 13.09 6.12 -0.83
N SER A 73 13.59 4.88 -0.90
CA SER A 73 14.91 4.59 -1.49
C SER A 73 14.97 4.82 -3.01
N LEU A 74 13.84 4.64 -3.71
CA LEU A 74 13.74 4.85 -5.15
C LEU A 74 13.69 6.35 -5.52
N GLU A 75 12.94 7.15 -4.77
CA GLU A 75 12.78 8.59 -5.01
C GLU A 75 14.09 9.38 -4.82
N GLU A 76 14.92 9.01 -3.85
CA GLU A 76 16.21 9.67 -3.59
C GLU A 76 17.25 9.40 -4.69
N ASN A 77 17.30 8.16 -5.20
CA ASN A 77 18.21 7.77 -6.28
C ASN A 77 17.85 8.41 -7.63
N PHE A 78 16.56 8.41 -7.99
CA PHE A 78 16.14 9.02 -9.27
C PHE A 78 16.34 10.54 -9.29
N LYS A 79 16.10 11.23 -8.17
CA LYS A 79 16.27 12.68 -8.08
C LYS A 79 17.72 13.10 -8.27
N SER A 80 18.64 12.43 -7.56
CA SER A 80 20.07 12.74 -7.65
C SER A 80 20.62 12.51 -9.07
N SER A 81 20.23 11.41 -9.72
CA SER A 81 20.68 11.08 -11.08
C SER A 81 20.10 12.03 -12.14
N PHE A 82 18.85 12.48 -11.98
CA PHE A 82 18.23 13.47 -12.87
C PHE A 82 18.89 14.85 -12.76
N GLU A 83 19.16 15.29 -11.53
CA GLU A 83 19.80 16.58 -11.26
C GLU A 83 21.21 16.67 -11.85
N GLU A 84 21.98 15.57 -11.77
CA GLU A 84 23.34 15.50 -12.33
C GLU A 84 23.36 15.50 -13.85
N ASN A 85 22.45 14.74 -14.49
CA ASN A 85 22.30 14.77 -15.95
C ASN A 85 21.84 16.14 -16.46
N SER A 86 20.93 16.81 -15.74
CA SER A 86 20.49 18.17 -16.06
C SER A 86 21.65 19.17 -16.03
N LYS A 87 22.47 19.15 -14.97
CA LYS A 87 23.66 20.01 -14.84
C LYS A 87 24.67 19.75 -15.96
N ASN A 88 24.90 18.49 -16.31
CA ASN A 88 25.82 18.12 -17.38
C ASN A 88 25.33 18.62 -18.75
N LEU A 89 24.02 18.55 -19.02
CA LEU A 89 23.42 19.09 -20.25
C LEU A 89 23.58 20.61 -20.36
N GLU A 90 23.34 21.34 -19.26
CA GLU A 90 23.48 22.80 -19.21
C GLU A 90 24.94 23.24 -19.45
N LYS A 91 25.90 22.47 -18.88
CA LYS A 91 27.34 22.66 -19.11
C LYS A 91 27.72 22.47 -20.57
N PHE A 92 27.19 21.41 -21.20
CA PHE A 92 27.47 21.11 -22.60
C PHE A 92 26.90 22.19 -23.53
N LYS A 93 25.69 22.67 -23.25
CA LYS A 93 25.04 23.75 -23.99
C LYS A 93 25.83 25.07 -23.91
N SER A 94 26.26 25.45 -22.71
CA SER A 94 27.07 26.66 -22.51
C SER A 94 28.39 26.62 -23.30
N SER A 95 29.07 25.46 -23.31
CA SER A 95 30.34 25.29 -24.02
C SER A 95 30.19 25.30 -25.55
N LEU A 96 29.05 24.83 -26.08
CA LEU A 96 28.72 24.96 -27.49
C LEU A 96 28.44 26.41 -27.91
N GLU A 97 27.68 27.15 -27.10
CA GLU A 97 27.41 28.57 -27.38
C GLU A 97 28.67 29.43 -27.38
N GLU A 98 29.62 29.15 -26.50
CA GLU A 98 30.89 29.87 -26.42
C GLU A 98 31.78 29.62 -27.65
N ASN A 99 31.83 28.39 -28.15
CA ASN A 99 32.55 28.05 -29.39
C ASN A 99 31.92 28.70 -30.63
N LEU A 100 30.59 28.79 -30.70
CA LEU A 100 29.89 29.43 -31.81
C LEU A 100 30.03 30.97 -31.84
N LYS A 101 30.22 31.62 -30.68
CA LYS A 101 30.45 33.07 -30.58
C LYS A 101 31.89 33.49 -30.91
N SER A 102 32.80 32.53 -30.97
CA SER A 102 34.24 32.77 -31.16
C SER A 102 34.73 32.49 -32.61
N SER A 103 33.82 32.13 -33.53
CA SER A 103 34.04 31.97 -34.98
C SER A 103 33.32 33.07 -35.75
#